data_AF-A0A528IRK1-F1
#
_entry.id   AF-A0A528IRK1-F1
#
_cell.length_a   1.000
_cell.length_b   1.000
_cell.length_c   1.000
_cell.angle_alpha   90.00
_cell.angle_beta   90.00
_cell.angle_gamma   90.00
#
_symmetry.space_group_name_H-M   'P 1'
#
loop_
_entity.id
_entity.type
_entity.pdbx_description
1 polymer ?
#
loop_
_entity_poly.entity_id
_entity_poly.type
_entity_poly.pdbx_seq_one_letter_code
_entity_poly.pdbx_strand_id
1 'polypeptide(L)' 'MQHRKIVVVLKGYPRLSETFIAQELLGLERAGFDLILVALRRPTDAKRHPVHDEIKAPVHYLPEYLH' A
#
# COMPACT_ATOMS: atom_id res chain seq x y z
N MET A 1 -11.95 -21.24 6.53
CA MET A 1 -10.94 -20.99 5.49
C MET A 1 -9.81 -20.20 6.13
N GLN A 2 -8.56 -20.68 6.11
CA GLN A 2 -7.43 -19.88 6.59
C GLN A 2 -7.33 -18.62 5.71
N HIS A 3 -7.59 -17.45 6.27
CA HIS A 3 -7.31 -16.18 5.60
C HIS A 3 -5.79 -16.05 5.45
N ARG A 4 -5.29 -16.36 4.25
CA ARG A 4 -3.88 -16.13 3.93
C ARG A 4 -3.70 -14.63 3.72
N LYS A 5 -2.92 -14.03 4.62
CA LYS A 5 -2.53 -12.64 4.56
C LYS A 5 -1.52 -12.42 3.44
N ILE A 6 -1.75 -11.42 2.59
CA ILE A 6 -0.85 -11.02 1.52
C ILE A 6 -0.06 -9.80 1.97
N VAL A 7 1.27 -9.91 1.97
CA VAL A 7 2.14 -8.77 2.26
C VAL A 7 2.66 -8.21 0.95
N VAL A 8 2.33 -6.96 0.67
CA VAL A 8 2.80 -6.25 -0.53
C VAL A 8 3.97 -5.35 -0.14
N VAL A 9 5.15 -5.66 -0.67
CA VAL A 9 6.37 -4.89 -0.42
C VAL A 9 6.56 -3.86 -1.52
N LEU A 10 6.69 -2.60 -1.12
CA LEU A 10 6.70 -1.43 -1.99
C LEU A 10 7.97 -0.60 -1.75
N LYS A 11 8.47 0.05 -2.80
CA LYS A 11 9.58 1.01 -2.64
C LYS A 11 9.13 2.26 -1.88
N GLY A 12 7.94 2.77 -2.13
CA GLY A 12 7.35 3.87 -1.38
C GLY A 12 5.85 3.92 -1.61
N TYR A 13 5.10 4.42 -0.63
CA TYR A 13 3.65 4.46 -0.69
C TYR A 13 3.10 5.52 0.27
N PRO A 14 1.98 6.19 -0.04
CA PRO A 14 1.35 6.29 -1.36
C PRO A 14 2.18 7.17 -2.32
N ARG A 15 1.96 7.04 -3.63
CA ARG A 15 2.52 7.94 -4.66
C ARG A 15 1.43 8.45 -5.58
N LEU A 16 1.44 9.75 -5.84
CA LEU A 16 0.40 10.40 -6.65
C LEU A 16 0.30 9.80 -8.06
N SER A 17 1.44 9.41 -8.65
CA SER A 17 1.53 8.84 -9.99
C SER A 17 1.21 7.35 -10.08
N GLU A 18 1.09 6.63 -8.95
CA GLU A 18 0.93 5.17 -8.91
C GLU A 18 -0.53 4.75 -8.71
N THR A 19 -1.44 5.38 -9.47
CA THR A 19 -2.88 5.10 -9.37
C THR A 19 -3.23 3.68 -9.81
N PHE A 20 -2.53 3.12 -10.81
CA PHE A 20 -2.71 1.73 -11.22
C PHE A 20 -2.46 0.76 -10.06
N ILE A 21 -1.32 0.89 -9.37
CA ILE A 21 -0.99 0.03 -8.22
C ILE A 21 -2.04 0.20 -7.12
N ALA A 22 -2.48 1.43 -6.85
CA ALA A 22 -3.51 1.69 -5.85
C ALA A 22 -4.86 1.02 -6.23
N GLN A 23 -5.25 1.07 -7.50
CA GLN A 23 -6.48 0.42 -7.97
C GLN A 23 -6.41 -1.10 -7.85
N GLU A 24 -5.27 -1.72 -8.16
CA GLU A 24 -5.07 -3.17 -7.99
C GLU A 24 -5.13 -3.57 -6.51
N LEU A 25 -4.50 -2.82 -5.61
CA LEU A 25 -4.57 -3.05 -4.16
C LEU A 25 -6.02 -2.96 -3.66
N LEU A 26 -6.76 -1.93 -4.07
CA LEU A 26 -8.17 -1.76 -3.74
C LEU A 26 -9.03 -2.90 -4.31
N GLY A 27 -8.72 -3.36 -5.53
CA GLY A 27 -9.37 -4.50 -6.16
C GLY A 27 -9.19 -5.80 -5.37
N LEU A 28 -7.97 -6.05 -4.88
CA LEU A 28 -7.67 -7.19 -4.02
C LEU A 28 -8.41 -7.11 -2.68
N GLU A 29 -8.45 -5.95 -2.03
CA GLU A 29 -9.25 -5.79 -0.80
C GLU A 29 -10.75 -6.04 -1.05
N ARG A 30 -11.29 -5.51 -2.14
CA ARG A 30 -12.69 -5.73 -2.55
C ARG A 30 -12.99 -7.18 -2.89
N ALA A 31 -11.99 -7.92 -3.38
CA ALA A 31 -12.10 -9.37 -3.61
C ALA A 31 -11.99 -10.20 -2.31
N GLY A 32 -11.82 -9.56 -1.15
CA GLY A 32 -11.79 -10.22 0.15
C GLY A 32 -10.41 -10.69 0.60
N PHE A 33 -9.33 -10.21 -0.04
CA PHE A 33 -7.97 -10.51 0.41
C PHE A 33 -7.57 -9.61 1.59
N ASP A 34 -6.98 -10.20 2.63
CA ASP A 34 -6.39 -9.48 3.77
C ASP A 34 -4.98 -9.03 3.39
N LEU A 35 -4.80 -7.72 3.20
CA LEU A 35 -3.55 -7.11 2.76
C LEU A 35 -2.81 -6.43 3.90
N ILE A 36 -1.48 -6.47 3.85
CA ILE A 36 -0.58 -5.57 4.58
C ILE A 36 0.37 -4.91 3.57
N LEU A 37 0.53 -3.59 3.66
CA LEU A 37 1.47 -2.85 2.84
C LEU A 37 2.74 -2.59 3.65
N VAL A 38 3.90 -2.91 3.08
CA VAL A 38 5.20 -2.63 3.68
C VAL A 38 6.00 -1.78 2.70
N ALA A 39 6.32 -0.54 3.08
CA ALA A 39 7.01 0.41 2.20
C ALA A 39 8.37 0.83 2.77
N LEU A 40 9.38 0.96 1.90
CA LEU A 40 10.69 1.48 2.29
C LEU A 40 10.66 3.01 2.48
N ARG A 41 9.89 3.73 1.66
CA ARG A 41 9.84 5.19 1.66
C ARG A 41 8.47 5.74 2.00
N ARG A 42 8.47 6.78 2.84
CA ARG A 42 7.30 7.62 3.10
C ARG A 42 6.92 8.45 1.85
N PRO A 43 5.66 8.88 1.73
CA PRO A 43 5.22 9.72 0.60
C PRO A 43 6.00 11.04 0.58
N THR A 44 6.45 11.45 -0.60
CA THR A 44 7.10 12.75 -0.83
C THR A 44 6.18 13.73 -1.56
N ASP A 45 5.08 13.25 -2.13
CA ASP A 45 4.14 14.07 -2.89
C ASP A 45 3.30 14.94 -1.95
N ALA A 46 3.15 16.22 -2.27
CA ALA A 46 2.31 17.15 -1.50
C ALA A 46 0.80 16.88 -1.68
N LYS A 47 0.42 16.18 -2.75
CA LYS A 47 -0.96 15.81 -3.07
C LYS A 47 -1.08 14.28 -3.10
N ARG A 48 -2.26 13.78 -2.75
CA ARG A 48 -2.62 12.37 -2.77
C ARG A 48 -3.82 12.16 -3.70
N HIS A 49 -3.80 11.06 -4.45
CA HIS A 49 -4.97 10.66 -5.24
C HIS A 49 -6.04 10.06 -4.31
N PRO A 50 -7.34 10.41 -4.44
CA PRO A 50 -8.41 9.95 -3.54
C PRO A 50 -8.52 8.41 -3.39
N VAL A 51 -8.15 7.66 -4.44
CA VAL A 51 -8.14 6.18 -4.42
C VAL A 51 -7.36 5.60 -3.23
N HIS A 52 -6.30 6.28 -2.79
CA HIS A 52 -5.51 5.79 -1.66
C HIS A 52 -6.28 5.85 -0.34
N ASP A 53 -7.33 6.67 -0.23
CA ASP A 53 -8.15 6.82 0.99
C ASP A 53 -9.23 5.72 1.07
N GLU A 54 -9.51 5.07 -0.07
CA GLU A 54 -10.39 3.90 -0.15
C GLU A 54 -9.70 2.62 0.36
N ILE A 55 -8.38 2.52 0.22
CA ILE A 55 -7.59 1.36 0.65
C ILE A 55 -7.50 1.32 2.18
N LYS A 56 -7.86 0.19 2.80
CA LYS A 56 -7.90 0.02 4.28
C LYS A 56 -6.71 -0.74 4.84
N ALA A 57 -5.90 -1.35 3.98
CA ALA A 57 -4.74 -2.14 4.34
C ALA A 57 -3.78 -1.30 5.20
N PRO A 58 -3.33 -1.80 6.35
CA PRO A 58 -2.35 -1.11 7.16
C PRO A 58 -1.03 -0.96 6.40
N VAL A 59 -0.38 0.19 6.59
CA VAL A 59 0.92 0.50 6.00
C VAL A 59 1.97 0.50 7.09
N HIS A 60 3.01 -0.30 6.93
CA HIS A 60 4.22 -0.28 7.75
C HIS A 60 5.37 0.31 6.94
N TYR A 61 6.12 1.21 7.55
CA TYR A 61 7.32 1.76 6.95
C TYR A 61 8.55 1.11 7.59
N LEU A 62 9.42 0.57 6.75
CA LEU A 62 10.73 0.06 7.18
C LEU A 62 11.73 1.22 7.33
N PRO A 63 12.81 1.05 8.11
CA PRO A 63 13.91 2.00 8.11
C PRO A 63 14.47 2.18 6.70
N GLU A 64 14.67 3.43 6.27
CA GLU A 64 15.24 3.71 4.95
C GLU A 64 16.75 3.37 4.88
N TYR A 65 17.41 3.35 6.04
CA TYR A 65 18.83 3.02 6.18
C TYR A 65 19.01 1.99 7.29
N LEU A 66 19.91 1.03 7.06
CA LEU A 66 20.40 0.08 8.07
C LEU A 66 21.78 0.57 8.48
N HIS A 67 21.98 0.84 9.77
CA HIS A 67 23.25 1.29 10.35
C HIS A 67 24.01 0.12 10.95
#